data_AF-A0A2E6H7D0-F1
#
_entry.id   AF-A0A2E6H7D0-F1
#
_cell.length_a   1.000
_cell.length_b   1.000
_cell.length_c   1.000
_cell.angle_alpha   90.00
_cell.angle_beta   90.00
_cell.angle_gamma   90.00
#
_symmetry.space_group_name_H-M   'P 1'
#
loop_
_entity.id
_entity.type
_entity.pdbx_description
1 polymer ?
#
loop_
_entity_poly.entity_id
_entity_poly.type
_entity_poly.pdbx_seq_one_letter_code
_entity_poly.pdbx_strand_id
1 'polypeptide(L)'
;MKRKLTIYAVTATLFGCAGSYKRPESFESKMARYKSQSAEINKVPDMQVLTNASFKKPARRGPASTGKRKDLHLEHTNKKLYFLTLLTQYSELSKYSSSDVVPTIDICPSFHSILVDHKDKFEAEGYARPSKVKLSFEKVYSPAIYKNQEEFSKYPELMLPVTKEDVHPTVAEYLSRNSDANSKEVLKSAIDIHLSKTHDELKELCDTGSSNNYYVYENLITHINKQGFRPGPENMKTLLKTSIFTNVALIKSFKNSQKTTRGRGIASSSVTEDSYTDAMVNRLGVEWSNSYFDSMTSNR
;
A
#
# COMPACT_ATOMS: atom_id res chain seq x y z
N MET A 1 34.47 77.62 44.30
CA MET A 1 35.20 77.04 43.15
C MET A 1 35.31 75.53 43.32
N LYS A 2 35.17 74.78 42.22
CA LYS A 2 35.25 73.30 42.09
C LYS A 2 34.00 72.49 42.49
N ARG A 3 33.02 72.44 41.58
CA ARG A 3 32.18 71.25 41.30
C ARG A 3 31.81 71.25 39.81
N LYS A 4 32.73 70.79 38.97
CA LYS A 4 32.51 70.36 37.58
C LYS A 4 32.98 68.90 37.51
N LEU A 5 32.35 68.11 36.64
CA LEU A 5 32.42 66.64 36.51
C LEU A 5 31.60 65.86 37.54
N THR A 6 30.35 65.51 37.17
CA THR A 6 29.77 64.15 37.30
C THR A 6 28.28 64.17 36.89
N ILE A 7 27.94 64.66 35.69
CA ILE A 7 26.62 64.43 35.07
C ILE A 7 26.81 64.39 33.54
N TYR A 8 27.55 63.41 33.02
CA TYR A 8 27.61 63.10 31.57
C TYR A 8 27.97 61.61 31.35
N ALA A 9 27.45 60.72 32.21
CA ALA A 9 27.73 59.28 32.13
C ALA A 9 26.49 58.40 32.38
N VAL A 10 25.29 58.89 32.04
CA VAL A 10 24.03 58.10 32.18
C VAL A 10 23.14 58.13 30.93
N THR A 11 23.55 58.80 29.85
CA THR A 11 22.79 58.86 28.58
C THR A 11 23.50 58.14 27.43
N ALA A 12 24.02 56.94 27.69
CA ALA A 12 24.63 56.08 26.65
C ALA A 12 24.32 54.58 26.83
N THR A 13 23.23 54.22 27.50
CA THR A 13 22.83 52.81 27.71
C THR A 13 21.39 52.53 27.28
N LEU A 14 20.92 53.14 26.18
CA LEU A 14 19.62 52.80 25.56
C LEU A 14 19.69 52.46 24.06
N PHE A 15 20.88 52.25 23.49
CA PHE A 15 21.03 51.80 22.09
C PHE A 15 21.36 50.29 21.94
N GLY A 16 21.05 49.48 22.96
CA GLY A 16 21.40 48.05 22.98
C GLY A 16 20.31 47.05 22.59
N CYS A 17 19.06 47.47 22.35
CA CYS A 17 17.94 46.54 22.10
C CYS A 17 17.36 46.61 20.67
N ALA A 18 18.10 47.14 19.70
CA ALA A 18 17.70 47.14 18.28
C ALA A 18 18.54 46.18 17.41
N GLY A 19 19.29 45.27 18.03
CA GLY A 19 20.29 44.42 17.37
C GLY A 19 19.92 42.94 17.33
N SER A 20 18.72 42.57 16.90
CA SER A 20 18.41 41.23 16.34
C SER A 20 16.98 41.17 15.79
N TYR A 21 16.61 42.15 14.95
CA TYR A 21 15.49 41.89 14.04
C TYR A 21 16.01 40.88 13.01
N LYS A 22 15.79 39.57 13.26
CA LYS A 22 16.00 38.54 12.22
C LYS A 22 15.08 38.92 11.08
N ARG A 23 15.67 39.46 10.01
CA ARG A 23 14.96 39.81 8.79
C ARG A 23 14.14 38.57 8.40
N PRO A 24 12.81 38.69 8.23
CA PRO A 24 12.00 37.54 7.85
C PRO A 24 12.60 36.98 6.55
N GLU A 25 12.91 35.68 6.57
CA GLU A 25 13.51 35.02 5.42
C GLU A 25 12.62 35.27 4.20
N SER A 26 13.25 35.63 3.07
CA SER A 26 12.53 35.80 1.83
C SER A 26 11.82 34.50 1.46
N PHE A 27 10.70 34.60 0.75
CA PHE A 27 10.00 33.43 0.22
C PHE A 27 10.96 32.52 -0.56
N GLU A 28 11.84 33.12 -1.35
CA GLU A 28 12.90 32.45 -2.10
C GLU A 28 13.90 31.71 -1.18
N SER A 29 14.30 32.29 -0.04
CA SER A 29 15.18 31.61 0.92
C SER A 29 14.48 30.43 1.62
N LYS A 30 13.16 30.55 1.88
CA LYS A 30 12.35 29.44 2.40
C LYS A 30 12.19 28.32 1.36
N MET A 31 11.97 28.67 0.09
CA MET A 31 11.89 27.71 -1.01
C MET A 31 13.23 27.06 -1.32
N ALA A 32 14.35 27.79 -1.21
CA ALA A 32 15.69 27.25 -1.43
C ALA A 32 16.09 26.21 -0.36
N ARG A 33 15.51 26.28 0.83
CA ARG A 33 15.68 25.27 1.90
C ARG A 33 14.62 24.18 1.89
N TYR A 34 13.55 24.37 1.12
CA TYR A 34 12.56 23.34 0.88
C TYR A 34 13.20 22.26 0.00
N LYS A 35 13.87 21.31 0.64
CA LYS A 35 14.01 19.98 0.06
C LYS A 35 12.64 19.38 0.17
N SER A 36 11.95 19.19 -0.96
CA SER A 36 10.75 18.36 -0.96
C SER A 36 11.12 17.07 -0.25
N GLN A 37 10.37 16.68 0.78
CA GLN A 37 10.42 15.32 1.34
C GLN A 37 9.87 14.31 0.32
N SER A 38 10.08 14.55 -0.98
CA SER A 38 9.72 13.66 -2.08
C SER A 38 10.80 12.60 -2.30
N ALA A 39 11.54 12.22 -1.26
CA ALA A 39 11.95 10.83 -1.23
C ALA A 39 10.62 10.06 -1.32
N GLU A 40 10.38 9.37 -2.43
CA GLU A 40 9.21 8.51 -2.59
C GLU A 40 9.33 7.41 -1.53
N ILE A 41 8.89 7.70 -0.30
CA ILE A 41 9.11 6.83 0.88
C ILE A 41 8.33 5.52 0.73
N ASN A 42 7.35 5.46 -0.18
CA ASN A 42 6.44 4.34 -0.38
C ASN A 42 6.33 3.91 -1.86
N LYS A 43 7.47 3.69 -2.55
CA LYS A 43 7.46 3.22 -3.94
C LYS A 43 6.74 1.87 -4.07
N VAL A 44 5.80 1.79 -5.00
CA VAL A 44 5.10 0.54 -5.36
C VAL A 44 6.05 -0.34 -6.20
N PRO A 45 6.12 -1.66 -5.95
CA PRO A 45 6.92 -2.57 -6.77
C PRO A 45 6.53 -2.55 -8.26
N ASP A 46 7.49 -2.67 -9.17
CA ASP A 46 7.21 -2.78 -10.61
C ASP A 46 6.77 -4.21 -10.96
N MET A 47 5.47 -4.36 -11.21
CA MET A 47 4.85 -5.66 -11.48
C MET A 47 4.78 -5.93 -12.98
N GLN A 48 5.18 -7.14 -13.37
CA GLN A 48 5.00 -7.60 -14.74
C GLN A 48 3.57 -8.07 -14.99
N VAL A 49 3.03 -7.73 -16.17
CA VAL A 49 1.67 -8.11 -16.57
C VAL A 49 1.70 -9.37 -17.42
N LEU A 50 0.81 -10.31 -17.10
CA LEU A 50 0.61 -11.49 -17.92
C LEU A 50 -0.12 -11.10 -19.23
N THR A 51 0.56 -11.26 -20.36
CA THR A 51 0.07 -10.84 -21.69
C THR A 51 -1.13 -11.66 -22.17
N ASN A 52 -1.17 -12.96 -21.84
CA ASN A 52 -2.23 -13.90 -22.24
C ASN A 52 -3.33 -14.06 -21.18
N ALA A 53 -3.47 -13.11 -20.27
CA ALA A 53 -4.45 -13.15 -19.19
C ALA A 53 -5.90 -12.96 -19.67
N SER A 54 -6.85 -13.42 -18.86
CA SER A 54 -8.27 -13.13 -19.10
C SER A 54 -8.63 -11.76 -18.55
N PHE A 55 -9.45 -11.02 -19.31
CA PHE A 55 -9.96 -9.70 -18.90
C PHE A 55 -11.50 -9.63 -19.03
N LYS A 56 -12.18 -10.76 -18.78
CA LYS A 56 -13.63 -10.86 -18.91
C LYS A 56 -14.32 -10.16 -17.75
N LYS A 57 -15.34 -9.35 -18.04
CA LYS A 57 -16.23 -8.86 -17.01
C LYS A 57 -17.05 -10.04 -16.45
N PRO A 58 -17.16 -10.18 -15.12
CA PRO A 58 -18.00 -11.21 -14.54
C PRO A 58 -19.45 -11.02 -14.99
N ALA A 59 -20.11 -12.11 -15.40
CA ALA A 59 -21.51 -12.05 -15.79
C ALA A 59 -22.36 -11.77 -14.55
N ARG A 60 -23.04 -10.62 -14.50
CA ARG A 60 -24.03 -10.28 -13.46
C ARG A 60 -25.30 -11.10 -13.64
N ARG A 61 -25.22 -12.41 -13.46
CA ARG A 61 -26.38 -13.31 -13.34
C ARG A 61 -26.38 -13.89 -11.92
N GLY A 62 -26.80 -13.06 -10.96
CA GLY A 62 -27.08 -13.48 -9.59
C GLY A 62 -28.59 -13.54 -9.35
N PRO A 63 -29.08 -14.42 -8.48
CA PRO A 63 -30.49 -14.47 -8.12
C PRO A 63 -30.91 -13.14 -7.46
N ALA A 64 -32.13 -12.66 -7.78
CA ALA A 64 -32.67 -11.39 -7.29
C ALA A 64 -32.81 -11.30 -5.74
N SER A 65 -32.60 -12.40 -5.03
CA SER A 65 -32.69 -12.54 -3.57
C SER A 65 -31.38 -12.30 -2.82
N THR A 66 -30.23 -12.16 -3.51
CA THR A 66 -29.01 -11.63 -2.88
C THR A 66 -29.22 -10.12 -2.71
N GLY A 67 -29.85 -9.77 -1.59
CA GLY A 67 -30.29 -8.42 -1.27
C GLY A 67 -29.18 -7.39 -1.45
N LYS A 68 -29.60 -6.15 -1.77
CA LYS A 68 -28.77 -4.95 -1.85
C LYS A 68 -27.75 -4.96 -0.71
N ARG A 69 -26.50 -5.40 -0.98
CA ARG A 69 -25.37 -5.03 -0.14
C ARG A 69 -25.45 -3.51 -0.06
N LYS A 70 -25.46 -2.93 1.14
CA LYS A 70 -25.28 -1.48 1.30
C LYS A 70 -24.13 -1.09 0.37
N ASP A 71 -24.40 -0.21 -0.58
CA ASP A 71 -23.39 0.23 -1.54
C ASP A 71 -22.35 1.01 -0.73
N LEU A 72 -21.37 0.31 -0.16
CA LEU A 72 -20.21 0.89 0.53
C LEU A 72 -19.48 1.88 -0.40
N HIS A 73 -19.63 1.68 -1.70
CA HIS A 73 -19.27 2.64 -2.73
C HIS A 73 -19.92 4.02 -2.50
N LEU A 74 -21.21 4.10 -2.22
CA LEU A 74 -21.93 5.37 -2.04
C LEU A 74 -21.68 5.99 -0.66
N GLU A 75 -21.39 5.19 0.36
CA GLU A 75 -21.24 5.67 1.74
C GLU A 75 -19.88 6.34 2.04
N HIS A 76 -18.84 6.03 1.27
CA HIS A 76 -17.47 6.52 1.52
C HIS A 76 -16.94 7.40 0.39
N THR A 77 -16.19 8.45 0.75
CA THR A 77 -15.40 9.23 -0.23
C THR A 77 -14.23 8.38 -0.75
N ASN A 78 -13.65 8.74 -1.91
CA ASN A 78 -12.50 8.02 -2.48
C ASN A 78 -11.35 7.86 -1.50
N LYS A 79 -11.05 8.92 -0.73
CA LYS A 79 -10.03 8.93 0.31
C LYS A 79 -10.32 7.97 1.45
N LYS A 80 -11.56 7.98 1.96
CA LYS A 80 -12.00 7.05 3.02
C LYS A 80 -11.93 5.60 2.55
N LEU A 81 -12.41 5.34 1.34
CA LEU A 81 -12.39 4.01 0.74
C LEU A 81 -10.96 3.53 0.51
N TYR A 82 -10.06 4.41 0.06
CA TYR A 82 -8.63 4.09 -0.08
C TYR A 82 -7.99 3.68 1.23
N PHE A 83 -8.18 4.47 2.29
CA PHE A 83 -7.66 4.16 3.62
C PHE A 83 -8.19 2.81 4.13
N LEU A 84 -9.50 2.59 4.07
CA LEU A 84 -10.13 1.35 4.54
C LEU A 84 -9.63 0.13 3.76
N THR A 85 -9.54 0.23 2.43
CA THR A 85 -9.02 -0.85 1.59
C THR A 85 -7.55 -1.15 1.89
N LEU A 86 -6.72 -0.12 2.04
CA LEU A 86 -5.29 -0.31 2.34
C LEU A 86 -5.11 -0.93 3.73
N LEU A 87 -5.93 -0.52 4.71
CA LEU A 87 -5.91 -1.07 6.07
C LEU A 87 -6.32 -2.55 6.11
N THR A 88 -7.38 -2.95 5.39
CA THR A 88 -7.75 -4.37 5.29
C THR A 88 -6.65 -5.19 4.62
N GLN A 89 -6.11 -4.68 3.51
CA GLN A 89 -5.01 -5.34 2.79
C GLN A 89 -3.76 -5.48 3.65
N TYR A 90 -3.40 -4.46 4.43
CA TYR A 90 -2.31 -4.52 5.39
C TYR A 90 -2.52 -5.64 6.42
N SER A 91 -3.72 -5.71 6.99
CA SER A 91 -4.07 -6.78 7.93
C SER A 91 -4.11 -8.16 7.28
N GLU A 92 -4.45 -8.28 5.99
CA GLU A 92 -4.37 -9.55 5.27
C GLU A 92 -2.92 -9.94 4.97
N LEU A 93 -2.09 -8.98 4.57
CA LEU A 93 -0.67 -9.19 4.29
C LEU A 93 0.13 -9.57 5.54
N SER A 94 -0.22 -9.01 6.70
CA SER A 94 0.45 -9.29 7.98
C SER A 94 0.41 -10.77 8.37
N LYS A 95 -0.62 -11.51 7.92
CA LYS A 95 -0.75 -12.96 8.14
C LYS A 95 0.40 -13.77 7.51
N TYR A 96 1.07 -13.22 6.50
CA TYR A 96 2.18 -13.86 5.78
C TYR A 96 3.56 -13.37 6.23
N SER A 97 3.60 -12.38 7.12
CA SER A 97 4.84 -11.85 7.67
C SER A 97 5.61 -12.91 8.45
N SER A 98 6.94 -12.84 8.38
CA SER A 98 7.79 -13.69 9.20
C SER A 98 7.92 -13.16 10.64
N SER A 99 7.72 -11.85 10.81
CA SER A 99 7.79 -11.15 12.10
C SER A 99 6.71 -11.62 13.08
N ASP A 100 7.07 -11.81 14.36
CA ASP A 100 6.12 -12.19 15.42
C ASP A 100 5.27 -11.01 15.89
N VAL A 101 5.81 -9.80 15.79
CA VAL A 101 5.12 -8.56 16.14
C VAL A 101 4.99 -7.72 14.89
N VAL A 102 3.75 -7.52 14.46
CA VAL A 102 3.42 -6.61 13.36
C VAL A 102 2.84 -5.33 13.97
N PRO A 103 3.34 -4.14 13.59
CA PRO A 103 2.81 -2.87 14.08
C PRO A 103 1.30 -2.73 13.82
N THR A 104 0.56 -2.18 14.77
CA THR A 104 -0.86 -1.87 14.64
C THR A 104 -1.08 -0.37 14.49
N ILE A 105 -2.20 0.00 13.87
CA ILE A 105 -2.62 1.40 13.72
C ILE A 105 -3.82 1.63 14.63
N ASP A 106 -3.53 2.02 15.86
CA ASP A 106 -4.56 2.23 16.88
C ASP A 106 -5.06 3.69 16.91
N ILE A 107 -4.22 4.63 16.46
CA ILE A 107 -4.50 6.06 16.49
C ILE A 107 -4.28 6.62 15.09
N CYS A 108 -5.31 7.25 14.55
CA CYS A 108 -5.29 7.79 13.20
C CYS A 108 -6.06 9.12 13.15
N PRO A 109 -5.46 10.28 13.45
CA PRO A 109 -6.17 11.54 13.60
C PRO A 109 -7.02 11.93 12.39
N SER A 110 -6.48 11.75 11.17
CA SER A 110 -7.17 12.11 9.92
C SER A 110 -8.36 11.20 9.59
N PHE A 111 -8.39 10.00 10.15
CA PHE A 111 -9.43 8.99 9.92
C PHE A 111 -10.02 8.45 11.22
N HIS A 112 -9.98 9.23 12.30
CA HIS A 112 -10.29 8.75 13.65
C HIS A 112 -11.71 8.20 13.75
N SER A 113 -12.70 8.95 13.28
CA SER A 113 -14.10 8.51 13.29
C SER A 113 -14.29 7.21 12.52
N ILE A 114 -13.66 7.07 11.36
CA ILE A 114 -13.75 5.86 10.54
C ILE A 114 -13.13 4.66 11.25
N LEU A 115 -11.96 4.85 11.86
CA LEU A 115 -11.27 3.77 12.56
C LEU A 115 -12.11 3.29 13.75
N VAL A 116 -12.75 4.21 14.46
CA VAL A 116 -13.68 3.91 15.58
C VAL A 116 -14.95 3.23 15.07
N ASP A 117 -15.62 3.80 14.06
CA ASP A 117 -16.89 3.30 13.51
C ASP A 117 -16.77 1.89 12.93
N HIS A 118 -15.60 1.55 12.39
CA HIS A 118 -15.34 0.25 11.79
C HIS A 118 -14.58 -0.71 12.70
N LYS A 119 -14.21 -0.30 13.92
CA LYS A 119 -13.42 -1.13 14.85
C LYS A 119 -14.08 -2.48 15.12
N ASP A 120 -15.37 -2.47 15.46
CA ASP A 120 -16.12 -3.70 15.78
C ASP A 120 -16.19 -4.63 14.56
N LYS A 121 -16.34 -4.05 13.36
CA LYS A 121 -16.32 -4.81 12.10
C LYS A 121 -14.93 -5.42 11.87
N PHE A 122 -13.87 -4.66 12.12
CA PHE A 122 -12.51 -5.15 11.98
C PHE A 122 -12.19 -6.29 12.96
N GLU A 123 -12.66 -6.18 14.20
CA GLU A 123 -12.53 -7.23 15.22
C GLU A 123 -13.34 -8.49 14.86
N ALA A 124 -14.60 -8.31 14.43
CA ALA A 124 -15.47 -9.41 14.03
C ALA A 124 -14.96 -10.17 12.80
N GLU A 125 -14.35 -9.48 11.84
CA GLU A 125 -13.74 -10.07 10.64
C GLU A 125 -12.32 -10.62 10.91
N GLY A 126 -11.81 -10.51 12.14
CA GLY A 126 -10.55 -11.12 12.57
C GLY A 126 -9.29 -10.35 12.18
N TYR A 127 -9.40 -9.10 11.73
CA TYR A 127 -8.24 -8.27 11.40
C TYR A 127 -7.45 -7.82 12.63
N ALA A 128 -8.07 -7.85 13.81
CA ALA A 128 -7.43 -7.45 15.07
C ALA A 128 -6.40 -8.47 15.61
N ARG A 129 -6.34 -9.69 15.07
CA ARG A 129 -5.38 -10.71 15.51
C ARG A 129 -4.75 -11.40 14.30
N PRO A 130 -3.47 -11.16 13.99
CA PRO A 130 -2.81 -11.82 12.88
C PRO A 130 -2.68 -13.32 13.17
N SER A 131 -3.57 -14.13 12.61
CA SER A 131 -3.37 -15.58 12.55
C SER A 131 -2.27 -15.86 11.52
N LYS A 132 -1.09 -16.27 11.97
CA LYS A 132 0.02 -16.60 11.06
C LYS A 132 -0.36 -17.74 10.13
N VAL A 133 -0.15 -17.53 8.84
CA VAL A 133 -0.38 -18.54 7.80
C VAL A 133 0.96 -19.06 7.30
N LYS A 134 1.11 -20.39 7.26
CA LYS A 134 2.28 -21.03 6.65
C LYS A 134 2.11 -21.09 5.14
N LEU A 135 3.00 -20.40 4.42
CA LEU A 135 3.09 -20.49 2.98
C LEU A 135 3.80 -21.78 2.53
N SER A 136 3.27 -22.41 1.48
CA SER A 136 3.91 -23.54 0.80
C SER A 136 4.93 -23.02 -0.20
N PHE A 137 6.20 -23.23 0.11
CA PHE A 137 7.31 -22.69 -0.65
C PHE A 137 7.99 -23.73 -1.54
N GLU A 138 7.31 -24.81 -1.93
CA GLU A 138 7.98 -25.93 -2.61
C GLU A 138 8.04 -25.73 -4.13
N LYS A 139 7.02 -25.08 -4.74
CA LYS A 139 6.96 -24.87 -6.20
C LYS A 139 7.60 -23.57 -6.69
N VAL A 140 7.44 -22.46 -5.96
CA VAL A 140 7.80 -21.09 -6.41
C VAL A 140 9.33 -20.85 -6.49
N TYR A 141 10.15 -21.72 -5.86
CA TYR A 141 11.56 -21.43 -5.56
C TYR A 141 12.54 -22.29 -6.34
N SER A 142 12.07 -23.00 -7.37
CA SER A 142 12.98 -23.72 -8.24
C SER A 142 13.83 -22.72 -9.04
N PRO A 143 15.15 -22.97 -9.23
CA PRO A 143 16.01 -22.12 -10.06
C PRO A 143 15.53 -21.88 -11.47
N ALA A 144 14.66 -22.75 -12.00
CA ALA A 144 14.03 -22.58 -13.30
C ALA A 144 13.07 -21.39 -13.36
N ILE A 145 12.41 -21.04 -12.25
CA ILE A 145 11.39 -19.99 -12.21
C ILE A 145 12.04 -18.61 -12.14
N TYR A 146 12.93 -18.36 -11.16
CA TYR A 146 13.52 -17.03 -10.99
C TYR A 146 14.55 -16.65 -12.07
N LYS A 147 14.95 -17.60 -12.92
CA LYS A 147 15.76 -17.33 -14.13
C LYS A 147 14.93 -17.06 -15.38
N ASN A 148 13.64 -17.41 -15.39
CA ASN A 148 12.76 -17.19 -16.54
C ASN A 148 11.87 -15.96 -16.31
N GLN A 149 12.21 -14.86 -16.97
CA GLN A 149 11.51 -13.59 -16.84
C GLN A 149 10.03 -13.68 -17.25
N GLU A 150 9.68 -14.57 -18.20
CA GLU A 150 8.29 -14.72 -18.66
C GLU A 150 7.36 -15.25 -17.56
N GLU A 151 7.91 -16.00 -16.61
CA GLU A 151 7.16 -16.57 -15.48
C GLU A 151 6.91 -15.54 -14.37
N PHE A 152 7.61 -14.41 -14.33
CA PHE A 152 7.50 -13.44 -13.23
C PHE A 152 6.10 -12.84 -13.12
N SER A 153 5.42 -12.66 -14.24
CA SER A 153 4.02 -12.22 -14.28
C SER A 153 3.06 -13.15 -13.53
N LYS A 154 3.43 -14.44 -13.39
CA LYS A 154 2.63 -15.41 -12.62
C LYS A 154 2.98 -15.39 -11.15
N TYR A 155 4.13 -14.84 -10.72
CA TYR A 155 4.65 -14.85 -9.34
C TYR A 155 5.00 -13.43 -8.85
N PRO A 156 4.02 -12.55 -8.57
CA PRO A 156 4.26 -11.15 -8.14
C PRO A 156 5.10 -11.04 -6.86
N GLU A 157 5.12 -12.07 -6.01
CA GLU A 157 5.98 -12.14 -4.83
C GLU A 157 7.47 -12.10 -5.16
N LEU A 158 7.87 -12.59 -6.35
CA LEU A 158 9.26 -12.53 -6.82
C LEU A 158 9.67 -11.13 -7.30
N MET A 159 8.69 -10.26 -7.55
CA MET A 159 8.88 -8.86 -7.96
C MET A 159 8.95 -7.91 -6.76
N LEU A 160 8.85 -8.42 -5.53
CA LEU A 160 9.05 -7.61 -4.34
C LEU A 160 10.51 -7.14 -4.23
N PRO A 161 10.75 -5.90 -3.81
CA PRO A 161 12.10 -5.39 -3.55
C PRO A 161 12.70 -6.06 -2.32
N VAL A 162 14.01 -6.30 -2.35
CA VAL A 162 14.75 -6.78 -1.17
C VAL A 162 15.26 -5.65 -0.27
N THR A 163 15.02 -4.39 -0.67
CA THR A 163 15.39 -3.18 0.08
C THR A 163 14.18 -2.27 0.30
N LYS A 164 14.26 -1.42 1.33
CA LYS A 164 13.15 -0.53 1.68
C LYS A 164 13.12 0.74 0.82
N GLU A 165 14.27 1.23 0.43
CA GLU A 165 14.46 2.53 -0.21
C GLU A 165 14.21 2.48 -1.73
N ASP A 166 14.43 1.31 -2.33
CA ASP A 166 14.36 1.12 -3.77
C ASP A 166 13.36 0.03 -4.18
N VAL A 167 13.04 0.05 -5.47
CA VAL A 167 12.21 -0.97 -6.14
C VAL A 167 13.07 -2.15 -6.63
N HIS A 168 14.37 -1.93 -6.78
CA HIS A 168 15.34 -2.93 -7.20
C HIS A 168 16.50 -3.03 -6.18
N PRO A 169 17.15 -4.19 -6.06
CA PRO A 169 16.84 -5.42 -6.80
C PRO A 169 15.56 -6.10 -6.29
N THR A 170 14.87 -6.79 -7.20
CA THR A 170 13.74 -7.67 -6.84
C THR A 170 14.24 -8.98 -6.27
N VAL A 171 13.38 -9.76 -5.61
CA VAL A 171 13.70 -11.12 -5.14
C VAL A 171 14.24 -11.98 -6.28
N ALA A 172 13.61 -11.96 -7.46
CA ALA A 172 14.07 -12.71 -8.62
C ALA A 172 15.48 -12.30 -9.08
N GLU A 173 15.74 -10.99 -9.16
CA GLU A 173 17.06 -10.45 -9.55
C GLU A 173 18.14 -10.81 -8.52
N TYR A 174 17.81 -10.69 -7.23
CA TYR A 174 18.72 -11.01 -6.15
C TYR A 174 19.09 -12.50 -6.15
N LEU A 175 18.12 -13.40 -6.27
CA LEU A 175 18.35 -14.85 -6.31
C LEU A 175 19.04 -15.31 -7.59
N SER A 176 18.82 -14.63 -8.71
CA SER A 176 19.53 -14.90 -9.96
C SER A 176 21.03 -14.57 -9.87
N ARG A 177 21.39 -13.53 -9.10
CA ARG A 177 22.78 -13.11 -8.88
C ARG A 177 23.46 -13.88 -7.75
N ASN A 178 22.70 -14.38 -6.77
CA ASN A 178 23.21 -15.07 -5.58
C ASN A 178 22.63 -16.49 -5.51
N SER A 179 23.24 -17.44 -6.24
CA SER A 179 22.76 -18.82 -6.35
C SER A 179 22.67 -19.56 -5.02
N ASP A 180 23.51 -19.19 -4.05
CA ASP A 180 23.64 -19.87 -2.76
C ASP A 180 22.72 -19.25 -1.69
N ALA A 181 22.01 -18.16 -2.03
CA ALA A 181 21.12 -17.50 -1.10
C ALA A 181 19.91 -18.38 -0.75
N ASN A 182 19.53 -18.37 0.53
CA ASN A 182 18.33 -19.06 0.99
C ASN A 182 17.07 -18.33 0.48
N SER A 183 16.52 -18.82 -0.62
CA SER A 183 15.39 -18.21 -1.34
C SER A 183 14.16 -17.97 -0.46
N LYS A 184 13.92 -18.84 0.52
CA LYS A 184 12.84 -18.71 1.49
C LYS A 184 13.05 -17.54 2.45
N GLU A 185 14.28 -17.32 2.91
CA GLU A 185 14.61 -16.21 3.81
C GLU A 185 14.57 -14.87 3.07
N VAL A 186 15.10 -14.83 1.84
CA VAL A 186 15.06 -13.64 0.99
C VAL A 186 13.62 -13.20 0.75
N LEU A 187 12.71 -14.13 0.39
CA LEU A 187 11.32 -13.74 0.19
C LEU A 187 10.64 -13.29 1.48
N LYS A 188 10.83 -14.01 2.59
CA LYS A 188 10.27 -13.60 3.88
C LYS A 188 10.68 -12.17 4.24
N SER A 189 11.96 -11.85 4.05
CA SER A 189 12.48 -10.49 4.24
C SER A 189 11.78 -9.49 3.30
N ALA A 190 11.64 -9.81 2.02
CA ALA A 190 10.95 -8.94 1.06
C ALA A 190 9.46 -8.72 1.39
N ILE A 191 8.77 -9.74 1.89
CA ILE A 191 7.38 -9.62 2.38
C ILE A 191 7.32 -8.68 3.59
N ASP A 192 8.24 -8.84 4.55
CA ASP A 192 8.29 -7.99 5.75
C ASP A 192 8.63 -6.53 5.39
N ILE A 193 9.52 -6.32 4.42
CA ILE A 193 9.83 -4.99 3.86
C ILE A 193 8.58 -4.38 3.21
N HIS A 194 7.88 -5.12 2.35
CA HIS A 194 6.66 -4.64 1.69
C HIS A 194 5.55 -4.31 2.69
N LEU A 195 5.40 -5.14 3.72
CA LEU A 195 4.49 -4.88 4.82
C LEU A 195 4.87 -3.61 5.59
N SER A 196 6.16 -3.39 5.87
CA SER A 196 6.65 -2.16 6.49
C SER A 196 6.35 -0.93 5.62
N LYS A 197 6.54 -0.99 4.30
CA LYS A 197 6.19 0.13 3.40
C LYS A 197 4.69 0.42 3.42
N THR A 198 3.87 -0.62 3.41
CA THR A 198 2.40 -0.48 3.49
C THR A 198 1.98 0.16 4.82
N HIS A 199 2.61 -0.23 5.92
CA HIS A 199 2.39 0.40 7.23
C HIS A 199 2.80 1.88 7.24
N ASP A 200 3.97 2.20 6.67
CA ASP A 200 4.47 3.58 6.62
C ASP A 200 3.54 4.48 5.78
N GLU A 201 2.97 3.95 4.69
CA GLU A 201 1.94 4.63 3.93
C GLU A 201 0.66 4.87 4.76
N LEU A 202 0.18 3.86 5.49
CA LEU A 202 -0.98 4.05 6.36
C LEU A 202 -0.72 5.06 7.48
N LYS A 203 0.50 5.11 8.02
CA LYS A 203 0.90 6.11 9.01
C LYS A 203 0.92 7.52 8.40
N GLU A 204 1.47 7.68 7.20
CA GLU A 204 1.43 8.94 6.45
C GLU A 204 -0.01 9.42 6.22
N LEU A 205 -0.90 8.50 5.83
CA LEU A 205 -2.33 8.75 5.69
C LEU A 205 -2.96 9.16 7.02
N CYS A 206 -2.59 8.54 8.13
CA CYS A 206 -3.12 8.90 9.45
C CYS A 206 -2.70 10.29 9.90
N ASP A 207 -1.43 10.64 9.69
CA ASP A 207 -0.84 11.90 10.14
C ASP A 207 -1.28 13.07 9.25
N THR A 208 -1.33 12.89 7.93
CA THR A 208 -1.55 13.98 6.97
C THR A 208 -2.90 13.93 6.25
N GLY A 209 -3.59 12.78 6.32
CA GLY A 209 -4.80 12.51 5.54
C GLY A 209 -4.54 12.21 4.07
N SER A 210 -3.29 12.11 3.62
CA SER A 210 -2.90 11.84 2.23
C SER A 210 -1.61 11.03 2.15
N SER A 211 -1.34 10.45 1.00
CA SER A 211 -0.05 9.84 0.66
C SER A 211 0.25 10.09 -0.82
N ASN A 212 1.51 9.98 -1.23
CA ASN A 212 1.87 10.03 -2.65
C ASN A 212 1.09 8.99 -3.47
N ASN A 213 0.95 7.77 -2.96
CA ASN A 213 0.20 6.69 -3.61
C ASN A 213 -1.32 6.96 -3.65
N TYR A 214 -1.88 7.66 -2.65
CA TYR A 214 -3.26 8.14 -2.72
C TYR A 214 -3.45 9.14 -3.87
N TYR A 215 -2.51 10.07 -4.09
CA TYR A 215 -2.60 11.00 -5.22
C TYR A 215 -2.46 10.28 -6.57
N VAL A 216 -1.61 9.27 -6.67
CA VAL A 216 -1.54 8.41 -7.86
C VAL A 216 -2.89 7.73 -8.11
N TYR A 217 -3.54 7.22 -7.07
CA TYR A 217 -4.87 6.63 -7.15
C TYR A 217 -5.96 7.64 -7.55
N GLU A 218 -5.94 8.85 -7.00
CA GLU A 218 -6.89 9.92 -7.34
C GLU A 218 -6.74 10.39 -8.80
N ASN A 219 -5.49 10.49 -9.27
CA ASN A 219 -5.18 10.76 -10.66
C ASN A 219 -5.66 9.64 -11.58
N LEU A 220 -5.51 8.38 -11.16
CA LEU A 220 -6.02 7.22 -11.89
C LEU A 220 -7.56 7.28 -12.02
N ILE A 221 -8.30 7.53 -10.94
CA ILE A 221 -9.76 7.71 -10.99
C ILE A 221 -10.13 8.79 -12.02
N THR A 222 -9.45 9.94 -11.93
CA THR A 222 -9.71 11.08 -12.82
C THR A 222 -9.45 10.72 -14.28
N HIS A 223 -8.36 10.00 -14.56
CA HIS A 223 -8.00 9.55 -15.90
C HIS A 223 -9.04 8.57 -16.46
N ILE A 224 -9.44 7.57 -15.66
CA ILE A 224 -10.46 6.57 -16.02
C ILE A 224 -11.79 7.25 -16.37
N ASN A 225 -12.22 8.22 -15.57
CA ASN A 225 -13.48 8.94 -15.78
C ASN A 225 -13.45 9.81 -17.05
N LYS A 226 -12.29 10.35 -17.44
CA LYS A 226 -12.16 11.25 -18.60
C LYS A 226 -11.96 10.50 -19.92
N GLN A 227 -11.10 9.49 -19.94
CA GLN A 227 -10.66 8.83 -21.18
C GLN A 227 -11.29 7.45 -21.37
N GLY A 228 -11.95 6.92 -20.33
CA GLY A 228 -12.37 5.53 -20.28
C GLY A 228 -11.18 4.61 -20.00
N PHE A 229 -11.49 3.40 -19.51
CA PHE A 229 -10.46 2.45 -19.13
C PHE A 229 -10.88 1.03 -19.50
N ARG A 230 -10.47 0.64 -20.71
CA ARG A 230 -10.86 -0.65 -21.31
C ARG A 230 -10.01 -1.79 -20.76
N PRO A 231 -10.54 -3.03 -20.72
CA PRO A 231 -9.77 -4.18 -20.30
C PRO A 231 -8.58 -4.42 -21.24
N GLY A 232 -7.39 -4.68 -20.69
CA GLY A 232 -6.18 -4.97 -21.47
C GLY A 232 -4.89 -4.91 -20.65
N PRO A 233 -3.77 -5.39 -21.20
CA PRO A 233 -2.50 -5.51 -20.48
C PRO A 233 -1.91 -4.15 -20.09
N GLU A 234 -1.96 -3.13 -20.97
CA GLU A 234 -1.44 -1.78 -20.67
C GLU A 234 -2.21 -1.10 -19.51
N ASN A 235 -3.53 -1.26 -19.51
CA ASN A 235 -4.38 -0.71 -18.46
C ASN A 235 -4.20 -1.50 -17.15
N MET A 236 -4.01 -2.82 -17.21
CA MET A 236 -3.63 -3.60 -16.04
C MET A 236 -2.29 -3.17 -15.47
N LYS A 237 -1.28 -2.92 -16.32
CA LYS A 237 0.02 -2.36 -15.91
C LYS A 237 -0.16 -1.05 -15.17
N THR A 238 -1.09 -0.21 -15.64
CA THR A 238 -1.42 1.06 -14.98
C THR A 238 -2.09 0.84 -13.62
N LEU A 239 -2.99 -0.14 -13.46
CA LEU A 239 -3.57 -0.48 -12.16
C LEU A 239 -2.50 -0.93 -11.15
N LEU A 240 -1.60 -1.82 -11.58
CA LEU A 240 -0.51 -2.37 -10.76
C LEU A 240 0.57 -1.35 -10.36
N LYS A 241 0.49 -0.10 -10.83
CA LYS A 241 1.32 1.00 -10.30
C LYS A 241 0.77 1.59 -8.99
N THR A 242 -0.35 1.08 -8.49
CA THR A 242 -0.95 1.54 -7.23
C THR A 242 -0.80 0.48 -6.14
N SER A 243 -0.62 0.92 -4.89
CA SER A 243 -0.51 0.03 -3.73
C SER A 243 -1.69 -0.96 -3.65
N ILE A 244 -2.91 -0.49 -3.94
CA ILE A 244 -4.13 -1.28 -3.83
C ILE A 244 -4.08 -2.52 -4.73
N PHE A 245 -3.86 -2.34 -6.04
CA PHE A 245 -3.92 -3.46 -6.99
C PHE A 245 -2.69 -4.37 -6.89
N THR A 246 -1.52 -3.81 -6.52
CA THR A 246 -0.33 -4.59 -6.19
C THR A 246 -0.57 -5.48 -4.98
N ASN A 247 -1.17 -4.95 -3.93
CA ASN A 247 -1.53 -5.73 -2.75
C ASN A 247 -2.57 -6.81 -3.08
N VAL A 248 -3.56 -6.53 -3.94
CA VAL A 248 -4.49 -7.58 -4.43
C VAL A 248 -3.72 -8.71 -5.13
N ALA A 249 -2.78 -8.39 -6.00
CA ALA A 249 -1.97 -9.39 -6.70
C ALA A 249 -1.19 -10.28 -5.71
N LEU A 250 -0.55 -9.67 -4.72
CA LEU A 250 0.21 -10.36 -3.68
C LEU A 250 -0.70 -11.22 -2.79
N ILE A 251 -1.80 -10.67 -2.29
CA ILE A 251 -2.75 -11.40 -1.44
C ILE A 251 -3.32 -12.62 -2.19
N LYS A 252 -3.71 -12.48 -3.46
CA LYS A 252 -4.18 -13.62 -4.26
C LYS A 252 -3.07 -14.65 -4.48
N SER A 253 -1.85 -14.20 -4.76
CA SER A 253 -0.68 -15.10 -4.89
C SER A 253 -0.44 -15.91 -3.61
N PHE A 254 -0.44 -15.25 -2.45
CA PHE A 254 -0.22 -15.88 -1.16
C PHE A 254 -1.34 -16.83 -0.78
N LYS A 255 -2.61 -16.45 -0.99
CA LYS A 255 -3.78 -17.31 -0.74
C LYS A 255 -3.69 -18.64 -1.51
N ASN A 256 -3.30 -18.59 -2.79
CA ASN A 256 -3.11 -19.80 -3.59
C ASN A 256 -1.91 -20.65 -3.18
N SER A 257 -0.90 -20.02 -2.57
CA SER A 257 0.29 -20.71 -2.06
C SER A 257 0.09 -21.30 -0.66
N GLN A 258 -1.08 -21.13 -0.03
CA GLN A 258 -1.37 -21.75 1.26
C GLN A 258 -1.55 -23.26 1.10
N LYS A 259 -0.99 -24.06 2.02
CA LYS A 259 -1.30 -25.50 2.06
C LYS A 259 -2.77 -25.64 2.48
N THR A 260 -3.63 -26.09 1.56
CA THR A 260 -5.01 -26.48 1.92
C THR A 260 -4.91 -27.69 2.84
N THR A 261 -5.08 -27.49 4.14
CA THR A 261 -5.34 -28.59 5.05
C THR A 261 -6.61 -29.25 4.51
N ARG A 262 -6.52 -30.51 4.07
CA ARG A 262 -7.66 -31.33 3.57
C ARG A 262 -8.67 -31.56 4.71
N GLY A 263 -9.34 -30.52 5.15
CA GLY A 263 -10.54 -30.57 5.97
C GLY A 263 -11.71 -30.21 5.08
N ARG A 264 -12.79 -31.01 5.13
CA ARG A 264 -14.08 -30.63 4.56
C ARG A 264 -14.55 -29.35 5.27
N GLY A 265 -14.24 -28.19 4.70
CA GLY A 265 -14.78 -26.91 5.15
C GLY A 265 -16.26 -26.84 4.79
N ILE A 266 -17.07 -26.35 5.72
CA ILE A 266 -18.48 -26.03 5.49
C ILE A 266 -18.51 -25.01 4.33
N ALA A 267 -19.28 -25.29 3.28
CA ALA A 267 -19.33 -24.53 2.03
C ALA A 267 -19.88 -23.08 2.16
N SER A 268 -20.08 -22.58 3.39
CA SER A 268 -20.79 -21.32 3.66
C SER A 268 -20.05 -20.32 4.57
N SER A 269 -18.82 -20.58 5.01
CA SER A 269 -18.15 -19.73 6.01
C SER A 269 -16.82 -19.09 5.63
N SER A 270 -16.42 -19.08 4.35
CA SER A 270 -15.10 -18.55 4.00
C SER A 270 -15.04 -17.80 2.67
N VAL A 271 -15.80 -16.72 2.55
CA VAL A 271 -15.29 -15.55 1.83
C VAL A 271 -15.82 -14.34 2.60
N THR A 272 -15.05 -13.83 3.55
CA THR A 272 -15.06 -12.40 3.81
C THR A 272 -14.58 -11.78 2.49
N GLU A 273 -15.50 -11.62 1.53
CA GLU A 273 -15.23 -10.83 0.33
C GLU A 273 -14.80 -9.47 0.85
N ASP A 274 -13.59 -9.05 0.49
CA ASP A 274 -12.99 -7.77 0.86
C ASP A 274 -13.89 -6.64 0.35
N SER A 275 -14.94 -6.35 1.12
CA SER A 275 -16.06 -5.53 0.69
C SER A 275 -15.63 -4.14 0.23
N TYR A 276 -14.51 -3.65 0.78
CA TYR A 276 -13.89 -2.38 0.38
C TYR A 276 -13.09 -2.48 -0.92
N THR A 277 -12.38 -3.59 -1.16
CA THR A 277 -11.68 -3.81 -2.44
C THR A 277 -12.70 -3.95 -3.56
N ASP A 278 -13.79 -4.70 -3.35
CA ASP A 278 -14.87 -4.82 -4.33
C ASP A 278 -15.55 -3.48 -4.59
N ALA A 279 -15.86 -2.71 -3.53
CA ALA A 279 -16.41 -1.36 -3.69
C ALA A 279 -15.47 -0.45 -4.49
N MET A 280 -14.16 -0.57 -4.29
CA MET A 280 -13.15 0.20 -5.03
C MET A 280 -13.04 -0.23 -6.50
N VAL A 281 -13.03 -1.54 -6.78
CA VAL A 281 -13.02 -2.09 -8.14
C VAL A 281 -14.28 -1.67 -8.91
N ASN A 282 -15.44 -1.74 -8.26
CA ASN A 282 -16.72 -1.29 -8.82
C ASN A 282 -16.71 0.23 -9.08
N ARG A 283 -16.12 1.02 -8.16
CA ARG A 283 -16.00 2.48 -8.31
C ARG A 283 -15.22 2.90 -9.54
N LEU A 284 -14.15 2.18 -9.81
CA LEU A 284 -13.27 2.41 -10.95
C LEU A 284 -13.86 1.83 -12.25
N GLY A 285 -14.93 1.03 -12.19
CA GLY A 285 -15.47 0.32 -13.36
C GLY A 285 -14.48 -0.70 -13.94
N VAL A 286 -13.61 -1.25 -13.10
CA VAL A 286 -12.54 -2.18 -13.48
C VAL A 286 -12.80 -3.60 -13.00
N GLU A 287 -14.07 -4.03 -12.94
CA GLU A 287 -14.44 -5.37 -12.47
C GLU A 287 -13.79 -6.50 -13.29
N TRP A 288 -13.41 -6.20 -14.53
CA TRP A 288 -12.64 -7.09 -15.40
C TRP A 288 -11.26 -7.45 -14.83
N SER A 289 -10.68 -6.61 -13.96
CA SER A 289 -9.37 -6.85 -13.33
C SER A 289 -9.37 -8.09 -12.43
N ASN A 290 -10.51 -8.45 -11.85
CA ASN A 290 -10.61 -9.66 -11.03
C ASN A 290 -10.27 -10.92 -11.83
N SER A 291 -10.76 -11.00 -13.08
CA SER A 291 -10.47 -12.13 -13.97
C SER A 291 -8.99 -12.25 -14.34
N TYR A 292 -8.28 -11.11 -14.40
CA TYR A 292 -6.83 -11.10 -14.59
C TYR A 292 -6.13 -11.76 -13.40
N PHE A 293 -6.45 -11.31 -12.18
CA PHE A 293 -5.84 -11.87 -10.97
C PHE A 293 -6.18 -13.35 -10.77
N ASP A 294 -7.36 -13.80 -11.20
CA ASP A 294 -7.72 -15.22 -11.20
C ASP A 294 -6.87 -16.00 -12.20
N SER A 295 -6.71 -15.50 -13.43
CA SER A 295 -5.88 -16.14 -14.47
C SER A 295 -4.38 -16.16 -14.15
N MET A 296 -3.90 -15.17 -13.39
CA MET A 296 -2.51 -15.11 -12.92
C MET A 296 -2.16 -16.30 -12.01
N THR A 297 -3.15 -16.81 -11.28
CA THR A 297 -2.93 -17.82 -10.24
C THR A 297 -3.44 -19.21 -10.60
N SER A 298 -4.30 -19.33 -11.61
CA SER A 298 -4.91 -20.61 -12.03
C SER A 298 -3.93 -21.65 -12.60
N ASN A 299 -2.71 -21.24 -12.99
CA ASN A 299 -1.75 -22.07 -13.71
C ASN A 299 -0.49 -22.45 -12.90
N ARG A 300 -0.56 -22.43 -11.55
CA ARG A 300 0.55 -22.79 -10.63
C ARG A 300 0.37 -24.19 -10.00
#